data_AF-A0A9E1TAQ8-F1
#
_entry.id   AF-A0A9E1TAQ8-F1
#
_cell.length_a   1.000
_cell.length_b   1.000
_cell.length_c   1.000
_cell.angle_alpha   90.00
_cell.angle_beta   90.00
_cell.angle_gamma   90.00
#
_symmetry.space_group_name_H-M   'P 1'
#
loop_
_entity.id
_entity.type
_entity.pdbx_description
1 polymer ?
#
loop_
_entity_poly.entity_id
_entity_poly.type
_entity_poly.pdbx_seq_one_letter_code
_entity_poly.pdbx_strand_id
1 'polypeptide(L)'
;MPQISDATDCLRSGELDLVVGRLGNAESMRGLSFTALYAESVVAIVAPDHPRRDATRLEQIEEDLVIYPPDAAAIRPLLAQLRLSRGMALFGDRK
;
A
#
# COMPACT_ATOMS: atom_id res chain seq x y z
N MET A 1 6.05 -16.65 1.72
CA MET A 1 7.00 -15.54 1.94
C MET A 1 7.05 -15.29 3.44
N PRO A 2 8.22 -15.18 4.08
CA PRO A 2 8.29 -14.88 5.51
C PRO A 2 7.61 -13.54 5.80
N GLN A 3 6.90 -13.45 6.93
CA GLN A 3 6.24 -12.22 7.32
C GLN A 3 7.30 -11.22 7.79
N ILE A 4 7.05 -9.91 7.62
CA ILE A 4 8.00 -8.86 8.06
C ILE A 4 8.32 -8.98 9.57
N SER A 5 7.40 -9.53 10.37
CA SER A 5 7.64 -9.87 11.78
C SER A 5 8.88 -10.72 11.98
N ASP A 6 9.06 -11.73 11.15
CA ASP A 6 10.13 -12.72 11.28
C ASP A 6 11.48 -12.06 11.02
N ALA A 7 11.56 -11.16 10.04
CA ALA A 7 12.77 -10.43 9.72
C ALA A 7 13.13 -9.39 10.80
N THR A 8 12.14 -8.71 11.38
CA THR A 8 12.37 -7.76 12.49
C THR A 8 12.80 -8.46 13.78
N ASP A 9 12.34 -9.70 14.00
CA ASP A 9 12.75 -10.49 15.15
C ASP A 9 14.20 -10.99 14.98
N CYS A 10 14.60 -11.42 13.78
CA CYS A 10 15.99 -11.78 13.49
C CYS A 10 16.95 -10.57 13.56
N LEU A 11 16.52 -9.37 13.16
CA LEU A 11 17.28 -8.14 13.42
C LEU A 11 17.51 -7.91 14.91
N ARG A 12 16.47 -8.17 15.71
CA ARG A 12 16.51 -7.93 17.15
C ARG A 12 17.35 -8.98 17.89
N SER A 13 17.33 -10.23 17.44
CA SER A 13 18.17 -11.30 17.98
C SER A 13 19.64 -11.16 17.58
N GLY A 14 19.94 -10.34 16.57
CA GLY A 14 21.29 -10.23 15.99
C GLY A 14 21.62 -11.35 15.01
N GLU A 15 20.64 -12.16 14.61
CA GLU A 15 20.78 -13.15 13.54
C GLU A 15 20.82 -12.49 12.14
N LEU A 16 20.40 -11.23 12.06
CA LEU A 16 20.43 -10.42 10.85
C LEU A 16 20.93 -9.01 11.17
N ASP A 17 21.78 -8.45 10.30
CA ASP A 17 22.36 -7.12 10.52
C ASP A 17 21.54 -5.97 9.89
N LEU A 18 20.80 -6.26 8.80
CA LEU A 18 20.08 -5.25 8.03
C LEU A 18 18.87 -5.84 7.29
N VAL A 19 17.70 -5.21 7.43
CA VAL A 19 16.54 -5.44 6.56
C VAL A 19 16.33 -4.22 5.67
N VAL A 20 16.16 -4.47 4.37
CA VAL A 20 15.66 -3.49 3.42
C VAL A 20 14.30 -3.94 2.94
N GLY A 21 13.28 -3.12 3.16
CA GLY A 21 11.92 -3.45 2.79
C GLY A 21 10.96 -2.31 3.11
N ARG A 22 9.67 -2.57 2.93
CA ARG A 22 8.62 -1.64 3.37
C ARG A 22 8.55 -1.64 4.89
N LEU A 23 8.42 -0.45 5.47
CA LEU A 23 8.30 -0.30 6.91
C LEU A 23 7.11 -1.11 7.45
N GLY A 24 7.39 -1.92 8.46
CA GLY A 24 6.37 -2.65 9.22
C GLY A 24 5.51 -1.70 10.06
N ASN A 25 4.58 -2.28 10.82
CA ASN A 25 3.77 -1.49 11.75
C ASN A 25 4.63 -0.93 12.91
N ALA A 26 4.10 0.07 13.62
CA ALA A 26 4.84 0.72 14.70
C ALA A 26 5.26 -0.26 15.82
N GLU A 27 4.45 -1.29 16.10
CA GLU A 27 4.75 -2.30 17.11
C GLU A 27 5.98 -3.14 16.76
N SER A 28 6.08 -3.63 15.52
CA SER A 28 7.21 -4.48 15.08
C SER A 28 8.53 -3.71 15.04
N MET A 29 8.47 -2.38 14.90
CA MET A 29 9.65 -1.53 14.77
C MET A 29 10.20 -1.02 16.11
N ARG A 30 9.52 -1.27 17.24
CA ARG A 30 9.98 -0.78 18.56
C ARG A 30 11.40 -1.24 18.85
N GLY A 31 12.28 -0.33 19.28
CA GLY A 31 13.66 -0.66 19.65
C GLY A 31 14.59 -1.03 18.48
N LEU A 32 14.15 -0.86 17.23
CA LEU A 32 15.00 -0.93 16.04
C LEU A 32 15.22 0.48 15.49
N SER A 33 16.40 0.77 14.97
CA SER A 33 16.65 1.98 14.20
C SER A 33 16.14 1.81 12.75
N PHE A 34 15.68 2.90 12.13
CA PHE A 34 15.22 2.88 10.74
C PHE A 34 15.74 4.10 9.98
N THR A 35 15.99 3.90 8.68
CA THR A 35 16.34 4.97 7.74
C THR A 35 15.36 4.93 6.57
N ALA A 36 14.68 6.04 6.31
CA ALA A 36 13.83 6.16 5.14
C ALA A 36 14.70 6.30 3.88
N LEU A 37 14.60 5.35 2.95
CA LEU A 37 15.39 5.36 1.72
C LEU A 37 14.74 6.22 0.63
N TYR A 38 13.44 5.99 0.38
CA TYR A 38 12.65 6.75 -0.58
C TYR A 38 11.15 6.57 -0.28
N ALA A 39 10.34 7.47 -0.84
CA ALA A 39 8.90 7.33 -0.88
C ALA A 39 8.47 6.77 -2.23
N GLU A 40 7.55 5.80 -2.22
CA GLU A 40 6.92 5.26 -3.41
C GLU A 40 5.61 6.00 -3.71
N SER A 41 5.34 6.28 -4.98
CA SER A 41 4.04 6.81 -5.41
C SER A 41 3.13 5.67 -5.86
N VAL A 42 1.90 5.65 -5.36
CA VAL A 42 0.85 4.76 -5.87
C VAL A 42 0.14 5.46 -7.01
N VAL A 43 0.10 4.83 -8.18
CA VAL A 43 -0.55 5.37 -9.38
C VAL A 43 -1.66 4.45 -9.86
N ALA A 44 -2.72 5.02 -10.40
CA ALA A 44 -3.72 4.29 -11.16
C ALA A 44 -3.23 4.17 -12.62
N ILE A 45 -3.39 3.00 -13.21
CA ILE A 45 -2.96 2.72 -14.58
C ILE A 45 -4.17 2.18 -15.36
N VAL A 46 -4.31 2.64 -16.59
CA VAL A 46 -5.33 2.19 -17.54
C VAL A 46 -4.69 1.90 -18.89
N ALA A 47 -5.41 1.22 -19.77
CA ALA A 47 -4.97 1.05 -21.15
C ALA A 47 -4.85 2.41 -21.88
N PRO A 48 -3.98 2.54 -22.90
CA PRO A 48 -3.77 3.81 -23.61
C PRO A 48 -5.04 4.43 -24.21
N ASP A 49 -6.00 3.59 -24.63
CA ASP A 49 -7.26 4.02 -25.25
C ASP A 49 -8.44 3.98 -24.27
N HIS A 50 -8.18 3.90 -22.97
CA HIS A 50 -9.22 3.82 -21.94
C HIS A 50 -9.97 5.17 -21.80
N PRO A 51 -11.30 5.16 -21.59
CA PRO A 51 -12.10 6.39 -21.43
C PRO A 51 -11.64 7.33 -20.30
N ARG A 52 -10.88 6.81 -19.34
CA ARG A 52 -10.33 7.55 -18.19
C ARG A 52 -8.85 7.90 -18.32
N ARG A 53 -8.26 7.83 -19.52
CA ARG A 53 -6.85 8.16 -19.75
C ARG A 53 -6.48 9.54 -19.18
N ASP A 54 -7.35 10.52 -19.36
CA ASP A 54 -7.13 11.92 -18.95
C ASP A 54 -7.80 12.26 -17.62
N ALA A 55 -8.18 11.24 -16.81
CA ALA A 55 -8.75 11.48 -15.50
C ALA A 55 -7.70 12.04 -14.54
N THR A 56 -8.02 13.15 -13.88
CA THR A 56 -7.12 13.82 -12.92
C THR A 56 -7.62 13.72 -11.48
N ARG A 57 -8.84 13.21 -11.27
CA ARG A 57 -9.47 13.09 -9.96
C ARG A 57 -10.00 11.69 -9.74
N LEU A 58 -9.89 11.20 -8.51
CA LEU A 58 -10.20 9.82 -8.14
C LEU A 58 -11.71 9.52 -8.22
N GLU A 59 -12.55 10.55 -8.09
CA GLU A 59 -14.01 10.46 -8.19
C GLU A 59 -14.44 10.11 -9.63
N GLN A 60 -13.60 10.42 -10.64
CA GLN A 60 -13.90 10.12 -12.03
C GLN A 60 -13.88 8.63 -12.34
N ILE A 61 -13.31 7.79 -11.47
CA ILE A 61 -13.22 6.34 -11.69
C ILE A 61 -14.15 5.52 -10.79
N GLU A 62 -15.05 6.14 -10.03
CA GLU A 62 -15.94 5.39 -9.12
C GLU A 62 -16.86 4.41 -9.85
N GLU A 63 -17.30 4.78 -11.05
CA GLU A 63 -18.20 3.96 -11.85
C GLU A 63 -17.46 2.84 -12.61
N ASP A 64 -16.15 2.95 -12.78
CA ASP A 64 -15.35 2.02 -13.59
C ASP A 64 -14.94 0.79 -12.81
N LEU A 65 -14.82 -0.37 -13.46
CA LEU A 65 -14.32 -1.59 -12.82
C LEU A 65 -12.84 -1.40 -12.44
N VAL A 66 -12.55 -1.45 -11.14
CA VAL A 66 -11.20 -1.27 -10.60
C VAL A 66 -10.65 -2.60 -10.09
N ILE A 67 -9.48 -2.99 -10.58
CA ILE A 67 -8.68 -4.05 -9.97
C ILE A 67 -8.07 -3.47 -8.70
N TYR A 68 -8.66 -3.81 -7.56
CA TYR A 68 -8.24 -3.29 -6.26
C TYR A 68 -7.17 -4.19 -5.63
N PRO A 69 -6.18 -3.63 -4.89
CA PRO A 69 -5.19 -4.46 -4.22
C PRO A 69 -5.83 -5.48 -3.26
N PRO A 70 -5.31 -6.71 -3.20
CA PRO A 70 -5.84 -7.75 -2.32
C PRO A 70 -5.67 -7.38 -0.84
N ASP A 71 -6.41 -8.04 0.05
CA ASP A 71 -6.44 -7.73 1.50
C ASP A 71 -5.05 -7.65 2.14
N ALA A 72 -4.12 -8.52 1.71
CA ALA A 72 -2.76 -8.57 2.23
C ALA A 72 -1.83 -7.45 1.71
N ALA A 73 -2.27 -6.63 0.75
CA ALA A 73 -1.42 -5.59 0.17
C ALA A 73 -1.20 -4.43 1.15
N ALA A 74 0.06 -4.11 1.44
CA ALA A 74 0.43 -3.01 2.34
C ALA A 74 -0.14 -1.64 1.94
N ILE A 75 -0.43 -1.43 0.65
CA ILE A 75 -1.02 -0.18 0.13
C ILE A 75 -2.53 -0.08 0.33
N ARG A 76 -3.21 -1.17 0.68
CA ARG A 76 -4.68 -1.21 0.77
C ARG A 76 -5.25 -0.30 1.85
N PRO A 77 -4.69 -0.23 3.08
CA PRO A 77 -5.14 0.72 4.09
C PRO A 77 -4.95 2.18 3.66
N LEU A 78 -3.85 2.47 2.95
CA LEU A 78 -3.56 3.81 2.43
C LEU A 78 -4.60 4.24 1.39
N LEU A 79 -4.97 3.35 0.47
CA LEU A 79 -6.02 3.61 -0.51
C LEU A 79 -7.39 3.79 0.14
N ALA A 80 -7.72 2.98 1.15
CA ALA A 80 -8.95 3.11 1.91
C ALA A 80 -9.02 4.48 2.61
N GLN A 81 -7.96 4.88 3.31
CA GLN A 81 -7.87 6.17 3.98
C GLN A 81 -7.96 7.33 2.98
N LEU A 82 -7.31 7.24 1.82
CA LEU A 82 -7.39 8.25 0.77
C LEU A 82 -8.84 8.43 0.28
N ARG A 83 -9.55 7.34 0.01
CA ARG A 83 -10.96 7.39 -0.44
C ARG A 83 -11.86 8.00 0.63
N LEU A 84 -11.74 7.53 1.87
CA LEU A 84 -12.51 8.05 3.00
C LEU A 84 -12.26 9.55 3.23
N SER A 85 -11.00 10.00 3.14
CA SER A 85 -10.63 11.41 3.28
C SER A 85 -11.24 12.32 2.20
N ARG A 86 -11.62 11.74 1.06
CA ARG A 86 -12.28 12.42 -0.07
C ARG A 86 -13.79 12.21 -0.10
N GLY A 87 -14.38 11.60 0.94
CA GLY A 87 -15.81 11.33 1.02
C GLY A 87 -16.30 10.21 0.09
N MET A 88 -15.39 9.39 -0.42
CA MET A 88 -15.71 8.27 -1.31
C MET A 88 -15.86 6.97 -0.54
N ALA A 89 -16.80 6.12 -0.97
CA ALA A 89 -16.97 4.77 -0.41
C ALA A 89 -15.81 3.85 -0.81
N LEU A 90 -15.55 2.80 -0.02
CA LEU A 90 -14.61 1.76 -0.42
C LEU A 90 -15.14 1.02 -1.65
N PHE A 91 -14.25 0.56 -2.52
CA PHE A 91 -14.65 -0.29 -3.63
C PHE A 91 -15.22 -1.59 -3.07
N GLY A 92 -16.45 -1.91 -3.47
CA GLY A 92 -17.06 -3.20 -3.21
C GLY A 92 -16.78 -4.19 -4.33
N ASP A 93 -16.87 -5.47 -4.01
CA ASP A 93 -16.81 -6.54 -5.01
C ASP A 93 -18.01 -6.40 -5.95
N ARG A 94 -17.73 -6.19 -7.24
CA ARG A 94 -18.73 -6.27 -8.30
C ARG A 94 -18.59 -7.61 -9.00
N LYS A 95 -19.66 -8.40 -8.97
CA LYS A 95 -19.77 -9.68 -9.68
C LYS A 95 -20.09 -9.45 -11.15
#